data_AF-A0A7R9YHD5-F1
#
_entry.id   AF-A0A7R9YHD5-F1
#
_cell.length_a   1.000
_cell.length_b   1.000
_cell.length_c   1.000
_cell.angle_alpha   90.00
_cell.angle_beta   90.00
_cell.angle_gamma   90.00
#
_symmetry.space_group_name_H-M   'P 1'
#
loop_
_entity.id
_entity.type
_entity.pdbx_description
1 polymer ?
#
loop_
_entity_poly.entity_id
_entity_poly.type
_entity_poly.pdbx_seq_one_letter_code
_entity_poly.pdbx_strand_id
1 'polypeptide(L)'
;ALLAGVEVHRRDCGPSVARLARLLRLPVATTRHGKTALEEGGAVCAGVYSGAMSAPAVRAYVEGSDLLLILGAAWTDMDYVTASLPDSATVVTVVDGSVTLRAPAPPRARGGGGGGGGGGAH
;
A
#
# COMPACT_ATOMS: atom_id res chain seq x y z
N ALA A 1 5.60 -0.76 -1.82
CA ALA A 1 5.50 -1.96 -0.97
C ALA A 1 4.64 -3.03 -1.62
N LEU A 2 4.85 -4.30 -1.25
CA LEU A 2 4.00 -5.43 -1.66
C LEU A 2 3.33 -6.04 -0.43
N LEU A 3 2.00 -6.12 -0.43
CA LEU A 3 1.19 -6.77 0.60
C LEU A 3 0.50 -8.01 0.01
N ALA A 4 0.73 -9.17 0.61
CA ALA A 4 0.05 -10.42 0.28
C ALA A 4 -1.04 -10.76 1.31
N GLY A 5 -2.24 -11.05 0.81
CA GLY A 5 -3.40 -11.46 1.60
C GLY A 5 -3.71 -12.96 1.51
N VAL A 6 -4.87 -13.32 2.06
CA VAL A 6 -5.31 -14.71 2.20
C VAL A 6 -5.54 -15.40 0.85
N GLU A 7 -5.96 -14.69 -0.20
CA GLU A 7 -6.20 -15.34 -1.50
C GLU A 7 -4.91 -15.76 -2.20
N VAL A 8 -3.76 -15.20 -1.82
CA VAL A 8 -2.47 -15.66 -2.36
C VAL A 8 -2.26 -17.13 -2.02
N HIS A 9 -2.65 -17.55 -0.81
CA HIS A 9 -2.65 -18.95 -0.43
C HIS A 9 -3.80 -19.71 -1.11
N ARG A 10 -5.04 -19.19 -1.03
CA ARG A 10 -6.23 -19.93 -1.53
C ARG A 10 -6.22 -20.21 -3.04
N ARG A 11 -5.45 -19.44 -3.81
CA ARG A 11 -5.34 -19.57 -5.27
C ARG A 11 -3.97 -20.06 -5.72
N ASP A 12 -3.16 -20.58 -4.80
CA ASP A 12 -1.81 -21.10 -5.08
C ASP A 12 -0.89 -20.10 -5.82
N CYS A 13 -1.07 -18.80 -5.54
CA CYS A 13 -0.35 -17.71 -6.19
C CYS A 13 1.01 -17.40 -5.53
N GLY A 14 1.38 -18.09 -4.46
CA GLY A 14 2.63 -17.88 -3.70
C GLY A 14 3.89 -17.79 -4.60
N PRO A 15 4.12 -18.74 -5.52
CA PRO A 15 5.26 -18.68 -6.44
C PRO A 15 5.27 -17.44 -7.35
N SER A 16 4.11 -17.05 -7.86
CA SER A 16 3.96 -15.86 -8.71
C SER A 16 4.23 -14.57 -7.94
N VAL A 17 3.72 -14.47 -6.71
CA VAL A 17 3.99 -13.35 -5.81
C VAL A 17 5.48 -13.28 -5.46
N ALA A 18 6.10 -14.42 -5.15
CA ALA A 18 7.53 -14.46 -4.86
C ALA A 18 8.39 -14.07 -6.07
N ARG A 19 8.01 -14.50 -7.28
CA ARG A 19 8.66 -14.08 -8.52
C ARG A 19 8.56 -12.56 -8.71
N LEU A 20 7.36 -11.99 -8.53
CA LEU A 20 7.15 -10.54 -8.62
C LEU A 20 7.97 -9.78 -7.58
N ALA A 21 7.98 -10.24 -6.32
CA ALA A 21 8.76 -9.65 -5.24
C ALA A 21 10.26 -9.61 -5.58
N ARG A 22 10.80 -10.69 -6.15
CA ARG A 22 12.21 -10.74 -6.59
C ARG A 22 12.50 -9.79 -7.75
N LEU A 23 11.62 -9.74 -8.75
CA LEU A 23 11.76 -8.83 -9.90
C LEU A 23 11.76 -7.37 -9.48
N LEU A 24 10.85 -7.02 -8.55
CA LEU A 24 10.75 -5.66 -8.01
C LEU A 24 11.77 -5.38 -6.89
N ARG A 25 12.47 -6.42 -6.41
CA ARG A 25 13.37 -6.37 -5.25
C ARG A 25 12.68 -5.79 -4.00
N LEU A 26 11.42 -6.16 -3.81
CA LEU A 26 10.61 -5.71 -2.67
C LEU A 26 10.40 -6.88 -1.68
N PRO A 27 10.62 -6.66 -0.37
CA PRO A 27 10.17 -7.63 0.63
C PRO A 27 8.63 -7.64 0.67
N VAL A 28 8.03 -8.75 1.08
CA VAL A 28 6.58 -8.91 1.08
C VAL A 28 6.03 -8.81 2.49
N ALA A 29 5.17 -7.82 2.73
CA ALA A 29 4.35 -7.80 3.95
C ALA A 29 3.15 -8.73 3.77
N THR A 30 2.60 -9.27 4.86
CA THR A 30 1.38 -10.08 4.80
C THR A 30 0.27 -9.53 5.67
N THR A 31 -0.97 -9.82 5.34
CA THR A 31 -2.04 -9.76 6.35
C THR A 31 -1.85 -10.91 7.35
N ARG A 32 -2.57 -10.87 8.48
CA ARG A 32 -2.54 -11.94 9.49
C ARG A 32 -2.80 -13.33 8.90
N HIS A 33 -3.60 -13.40 7.83
CA HIS A 33 -4.00 -14.65 7.17
C HIS A 33 -3.16 -15.02 5.94
N GLY A 34 -2.21 -14.17 5.52
CA GLY A 34 -1.38 -14.38 4.32
C GLY A 34 0.01 -14.99 4.59
N LYS A 35 0.41 -15.12 5.86
CA LYS A 35 1.79 -15.49 6.25
C LYS A 35 2.26 -16.83 5.68
N THR A 36 1.41 -17.85 5.72
CA THR A 36 1.75 -19.22 5.26
C THR A 36 2.00 -19.29 3.76
N ALA A 37 1.34 -18.42 2.97
CA ALA A 37 1.46 -18.40 1.51
C ALA A 37 2.87 -18.08 0.99
N LEU A 38 3.66 -17.34 1.77
CA LEU A 38 4.98 -16.87 1.35
C LEU A 38 6.11 -17.83 1.69
N GLU A 39 5.92 -18.67 2.72
CA GLU A 39 6.93 -19.65 3.15
C GLU A 39 7.19 -20.68 2.03
N GLU A 40 6.16 -21.00 1.24
CA GLU A 40 6.28 -21.89 0.07
C GLU A 40 6.96 -21.21 -1.14
N GLY A 41 6.82 -19.89 -1.29
CA GLY A 41 7.34 -19.15 -2.45
C GLY A 41 8.80 -18.69 -2.33
N GLY A 42 9.36 -18.69 -1.11
CA GLY A 42 10.73 -18.24 -0.83
C GLY A 42 10.95 -16.73 -1.00
N ALA A 43 9.91 -15.92 -0.80
CA ALA A 43 10.03 -14.46 -0.77
C ALA A 43 10.54 -13.97 0.60
N VAL A 44 11.28 -12.86 0.62
CA VAL A 44 11.68 -12.23 1.88
C VAL A 44 10.44 -11.62 2.53
N CYS A 45 10.06 -12.13 3.70
CA CYS A 45 8.92 -11.62 4.44
C CYS A 45 9.31 -10.36 5.23
N ALA A 46 8.61 -9.25 4.99
CA ALA A 46 8.75 -8.00 5.73
C ALA A 46 8.09 -8.08 7.11
N GLY A 47 7.08 -8.94 7.29
CA GLY A 47 6.29 -9.08 8.51
C GLY A 47 4.79 -8.90 8.27
N VAL A 48 4.01 -8.93 9.36
CA VAL A 48 2.54 -8.81 9.31
C VAL A 48 2.12 -7.34 9.38
N TYR A 49 1.36 -6.88 8.39
CA TYR A 49 0.70 -5.59 8.39
C TYR A 49 -0.74 -5.73 8.92
N SER A 50 -1.07 -4.89 9.90
CA SER A 50 -2.35 -4.79 10.59
C SER A 50 -2.64 -3.34 10.99
N GLY A 51 -2.35 -2.38 10.09
CA GLY A 51 -2.55 -0.96 10.32
C GLY A 51 -1.73 -0.44 11.51
N ALA A 52 -2.38 0.27 12.43
CA ALA A 52 -1.76 0.85 13.63
C ALA A 52 -1.13 -0.19 14.58
N MET A 53 -1.57 -1.45 14.51
CA MET A 53 -1.03 -2.54 15.33
C MET A 53 0.22 -3.20 14.73
N SER A 54 0.65 -2.77 13.55
CA SER A 54 1.83 -3.33 12.89
C SER A 54 3.12 -2.96 13.63
N ALA A 55 4.13 -3.82 13.54
CA ALA A 55 5.48 -3.44 13.98
C ALA A 55 5.93 -2.15 13.27
N PRO A 56 6.62 -1.21 13.94
CA PRO A 56 6.94 0.10 13.37
C PRO A 56 7.65 0.03 12.00
N ALA A 57 8.58 -0.91 11.82
CA ALA A 57 9.27 -1.11 10.55
C ALA A 57 8.33 -1.58 9.42
N VAL A 58 7.36 -2.46 9.73
CA VAL A 58 6.37 -2.94 8.75
C VAL A 58 5.39 -1.84 8.39
N ARG A 59 4.93 -1.08 9.39
CA ARG A 59 4.07 0.09 9.17
C ARG A 59 4.76 1.09 8.27
N ALA A 60 5.99 1.49 8.59
CA ALA A 60 6.78 2.43 7.80
C ALA A 60 7.02 1.93 6.37
N TYR A 61 7.28 0.63 6.20
CA TYR A 61 7.46 0.03 4.88
C TYR A 61 6.19 0.12 4.01
N VAL A 62 5.03 -0.24 4.56
CA VAL A 62 3.75 -0.22 3.82
C VAL A 62 3.25 1.20 3.62
N GLU A 63 3.14 1.95 4.71
CA GLU A 63 2.54 3.29 4.72
C GLU A 63 3.45 4.35 4.14
N GLY A 64 4.78 4.15 4.10
CA GLY A 64 5.71 5.07 3.45
C GLY A 64 5.88 4.87 1.94
N SER A 65 5.14 3.95 1.32
CA SER A 65 5.34 3.61 -0.08
C SER A 65 4.62 4.54 -1.07
N ASP A 66 5.27 4.81 -2.20
CA ASP A 66 4.77 5.56 -3.35
C ASP A 66 3.95 4.66 -4.32
N LEU A 67 4.18 3.35 -4.28
CA LEU A 67 3.37 2.33 -4.92
C LEU A 67 3.08 1.21 -3.92
N LEU A 68 1.80 0.94 -3.64
CA LEU A 68 1.36 -0.20 -2.84
C LEU A 68 0.65 -1.23 -3.73
N LEU A 69 1.23 -2.43 -3.82
CA LEU A 69 0.63 -3.58 -4.50
C LEU A 69 -0.04 -4.48 -3.47
N ILE A 70 -1.36 -4.60 -3.52
CA ILE A 70 -2.17 -5.44 -2.63
C ILE A 70 -2.63 -6.65 -3.44
N LEU A 71 -2.12 -7.83 -3.09
CA LEU A 71 -2.41 -9.07 -3.81
C LEU A 71 -3.19 -10.01 -2.91
N GLY A 72 -4.41 -10.37 -3.29
CA GLY A 72 -5.24 -11.34 -2.60
C GLY A 72 -5.71 -10.94 -1.20
N ALA A 73 -5.73 -9.64 -0.90
CA ALA A 73 -6.34 -9.10 0.31
C ALA A 73 -7.53 -8.23 -0.07
N ALA A 74 -8.69 -8.49 0.54
CA ALA A 74 -9.80 -7.54 0.53
C ALA A 74 -9.38 -6.35 1.39
N TRP A 75 -8.88 -5.31 0.74
CA TRP A 75 -8.56 -4.05 1.38
C TRP A 75 -9.85 -3.24 1.46
N THR A 76 -10.41 -3.15 2.66
CA THR A 76 -11.70 -2.49 2.87
C THR A 76 -11.54 -0.97 2.94
N ASP A 77 -12.64 -0.24 2.79
CA ASP A 77 -12.65 1.23 2.97
C ASP A 77 -12.08 1.63 4.34
N MET A 78 -12.32 0.83 5.37
CA MET A 78 -11.78 1.04 6.72
C MET A 78 -10.26 0.85 6.77
N ASP A 79 -9.70 -0.10 6.01
CA ASP A 79 -8.26 -0.28 5.91
C ASP A 79 -7.62 0.92 5.17
N TYR A 80 -8.29 1.47 4.17
CA TYR A 80 -7.85 2.71 3.50
C TYR A 80 -7.90 3.94 4.41
N VAL A 81 -8.88 4.01 5.30
CA VAL A 81 -9.03 5.11 6.27
C VAL A 81 -8.01 5.02 7.41
N THR A 82 -7.66 3.80 7.83
CA THR A 82 -6.73 3.60 8.97
C THR A 82 -5.26 3.52 8.56
N ALA A 83 -4.97 3.20 7.29
CA ALA A 83 -3.64 3.28 6.71
C ALA A 83 -3.28 4.72 6.35
N SER A 84 -2.15 5.20 6.83
CA SER A 84 -1.65 6.54 6.53
C SER A 84 -0.76 6.53 5.30
N LEU A 85 -1.34 6.35 4.11
CA LEU A 85 -0.59 6.40 2.85
C LEU A 85 -0.36 7.85 2.36
N PRO A 86 0.77 8.16 1.72
CA PRO A 86 1.00 9.43 1.05
C PRO A 86 -0.09 9.73 0.02
N ASP A 87 -0.43 11.01 -0.14
CA ASP A 87 -1.32 11.50 -1.20
C ASP A 87 -0.78 11.14 -2.60
N SER A 88 0.54 11.02 -2.74
CA SER A 88 1.23 10.61 -3.96
C SER A 88 1.26 9.10 -4.19
N ALA A 89 0.72 8.29 -3.27
CA ALA A 89 0.80 6.84 -3.36
C ALA A 89 -0.22 6.28 -4.37
N THR A 90 0.30 5.58 -5.38
CA THR A 90 -0.51 4.73 -6.25
C THR A 90 -0.82 3.43 -5.54
N VAL A 91 -2.08 2.97 -5.59
CA VAL A 91 -2.45 1.67 -5.01
C VAL A 91 -3.03 0.79 -6.09
N VAL A 92 -2.48 -0.41 -6.24
CA VAL A 92 -3.01 -1.45 -7.12
C VAL A 92 -3.52 -2.57 -6.24
N THR A 93 -4.80 -2.91 -6.37
CA THR A 93 -5.41 -4.04 -5.66
C THR A 93 -5.78 -5.11 -6.67
N VAL A 94 -5.32 -6.34 -6.44
CA VAL A 94 -5.73 -7.54 -7.17
C VAL A 94 -6.41 -8.46 -6.18
N VAL A 95 -7.72 -8.58 -6.26
CA VAL A 95 -8.52 -9.41 -5.36
C VAL A 95 -9.73 -9.93 -6.11
N ASP A 96 -10.10 -11.18 -5.85
CA ASP A 96 -11.22 -11.86 -6.47
C ASP A 96 -11.25 -11.79 -8.01
N GLY A 97 -10.09 -11.96 -8.64
CA GLY A 97 -9.94 -11.87 -10.11
C GLY A 97 -10.10 -10.46 -10.69
N SER A 98 -10.38 -9.46 -9.85
CA SER A 98 -10.51 -8.06 -10.26
C SER A 98 -9.23 -7.29 -10.00
N VAL A 99 -8.99 -6.26 -10.81
CA VAL A 99 -7.86 -5.34 -10.66
C VAL A 99 -8.40 -3.92 -10.53
N THR A 100 -8.03 -3.25 -9.43
CA THR A 100 -8.41 -1.86 -9.15
C THR A 100 -7.17 -1.00 -9.00
N LEU A 101 -7.17 0.17 -9.63
CA LEU A 101 -6.11 1.17 -9.54
C LEU A 101 -6.65 2.43 -8.85
N ARG A 102 -5.99 2.84 -7.76
CA ARG A 102 -6.15 4.16 -7.17
C ARG A 102 -4.97 5.03 -7.60
N ALA A 103 -5.25 6.01 -8.46
CA ALA A 103 -4.27 7.03 -8.84
C ALA A 103 -3.94 7.95 -7.66
N PRO A 104 -2.75 8.57 -7.63
CA PRO A 104 -2.41 9.57 -6.63
C PRO A 104 -3.31 10.80 -6.74
N ALA A 105 -3.50 11.49 -5.62
CA ALA A 105 -4.22 12.76 -5.63
C ALA A 105 -3.44 13.79 -6.48
N PRO A 106 -4.14 14.66 -7.23
CA PRO A 106 -3.49 15.72 -7.97
C PRO A 106 -2.72 16.64 -7.01
N PRO A 107 -1.58 17.23 -7.45
CA PRO A 107 -0.84 18.15 -6.62
C PRO A 107 -1.74 19.30 -6.17
N ARG A 108 -1.75 19.61 -4.87
CA ARG A 108 -2.51 20.75 -4.35
C ARG A 108 -2.05 22.00 -5.10
N ALA A 109 -2.98 22.70 -5.75
CA ALA A 109 -2.67 23.98 -6.38
C ALA A 109 -2.02 24.88 -5.32
N ARG A 110 -0.83 25.44 -5.63
CA ARG A 110 -0.21 26.43 -4.76
C ARG A 110 -1.22 27.55 -4.58
N GLY A 111 -1.76 27.70 -3.37
CA GLY A 111 -2.68 28.78 -3.05
C GLY A 111 -2.04 30.10 -3.48
N GLY A 112 -2.69 30.79 -4.42
CA GLY A 112 -2.31 32.15 -4.77
C GLY A 112 -2.43 32.98 -3.51
N GLY A 113 -1.27 33.39 -2.96
CA GLY A 113 -1.22 34.34 -1.87
C GLY A 113 -1.86 35.64 -2.36
N GLY A 114 -3.12 35.85 -1.99
CA GLY A 114 -3.79 37.13 -2.14
C GLY A 114 -3.06 38.14 -1.28
N GLY A 115 -2.13 38.88 -1.91
CA GLY A 115 -1.54 40.08 -1.34
C GLY A 115 -2.60 41.16 -1.25
N GLY A 116 -3.41 41.12 -0.18
CA GLY A 116 -4.22 42.25 0.27
C GLY A 116 -3.31 43.25 0.97
N GLY A 117 -2.51 43.99 0.19
CA GLY A 117 -1.75 45.13 0.68
C GLY A 117 -2.71 46.21 1.16
N GLY A 118 -2.63 46.52 2.46
CA GLY A 118 -3.20 47.75 2.99
C GLY A 118 -2.56 48.97 2.35
N GLY A 119 -3.38 49.93 1.99
CA GLY A 119 -2.95 51.25 1.53
C GLY A 119 -4.08 52.23 1.81
N GLY A 120 -4.04 52.85 2.98
CA GLY A 120 -4.86 54.03 3.25
C GLY A 120 -4.32 55.22 2.46
N ALA A 121 -5.22 56.07 1.98
CA ALA A 121 -5.02 57.52 1.90
C ALA A 121 -6.34 58.22 1.54
N HIS A 122 -6.61 59.29 2.29
CA HIS A 122 -7.59 60.37 2.13
C HIS A 122 -8.96 60.17 2.78
#